data_AF-A0A2G9T430-F1
#
_entry.id   AF-A0A2G9T430-F1
#
_cell.length_a   1.000
_cell.length_b   1.000
_cell.length_c   1.000
_cell.angle_alpha   90.00
_cell.angle_beta   90.00
_cell.angle_gamma   90.00
#
_symmetry.space_group_name_H-M   'P 1'
#
loop_
_entity.id
_entity.type
_entity.pdbx_description
1 polymer ?
#
loop_
_entity_poly.entity_id
_entity_poly.type
_entity_poly.pdbx_seq_one_letter_code
_entity_poly.pdbx_strand_id
1 'polypeptide(L)'
;MWGLSVAFAIVVTSVQAKISCKNMQGDNVDWFVAMKLPAATDKRKGLSFVYADSSTEGWVMSEDPINSTHSAIGATVKQIYIEDKVT
;
A
#
# COMPACT_ATOMS: atom_id res chain seq x y z
N MET A 1 33.28 35.88 28.60
CA MET A 1 33.37 34.63 27.80
C MET A 1 31.95 34.18 27.50
N TRP A 2 31.37 34.58 26.37
CA TRP A 2 30.01 34.20 25.98
C TRP A 2 30.13 33.21 24.82
N GLY A 3 29.87 31.93 25.10
CA GLY A 3 29.75 30.89 24.08
C GLY A 3 28.32 30.87 23.58
N LEU A 4 28.08 31.38 22.38
CA LEU A 4 26.80 31.17 21.68
C LEU A 4 26.79 29.72 21.18
N SER A 5 26.10 28.85 21.90
CA SER A 5 25.80 27.49 21.44
C SER A 5 24.78 27.56 20.30
N VAL A 6 25.22 27.32 19.07
CA VAL A 6 24.34 27.19 17.91
C VAL A 6 23.74 25.79 17.91
N ALA A 7 22.44 25.67 18.21
CA ALA A 7 21.70 24.43 18.08
C ALA A 7 21.34 24.21 16.59
N PHE A 8 21.92 23.19 15.96
CA PHE A 8 21.56 22.80 14.60
C PHE A 8 20.28 21.96 14.64
N ALA A 9 19.14 22.55 14.31
CA ALA A 9 17.89 21.81 14.17
C ALA A 9 17.93 21.02 12.86
N ILE A 10 18.06 19.68 12.95
CA ILE A 10 17.92 18.79 11.80
C ILE A 10 16.44 18.77 11.42
N VAL A 11 16.08 19.45 10.33
CA VAL A 11 14.76 19.35 9.74
C VAL A 11 14.73 18.09 8.88
N VAL A 12 14.19 17.00 9.44
CA VAL A 12 13.92 15.77 8.67
C VAL A 12 12.64 15.98 7.88
N THR A 13 12.76 16.21 6.57
CA THR A 13 11.59 16.25 5.68
C THR A 13 11.29 14.83 5.19
N SER A 14 10.11 14.32 5.52
CA SER A 14 9.62 13.06 4.95
C SER A 14 9.16 13.31 3.51
N VAL A 15 9.87 12.75 2.52
CA VAL A 15 9.43 12.77 1.13
C VAL A 15 8.37 11.69 0.96
N GLN A 16 7.11 12.08 0.87
CA GLN A 16 6.03 11.16 0.53
C GLN A 16 6.02 10.97 -0.99
N ALA A 17 6.12 9.73 -1.44
CA ALA A 17 5.97 9.43 -2.86
C ALA A 17 4.54 9.79 -3.30
N LYS A 18 4.41 10.37 -4.50
CA LYS A 18 3.12 10.73 -5.11
C LYS A 18 2.23 9.49 -5.28
N ILE A 19 2.87 8.38 -5.67
CA ILE A 19 2.27 7.05 -5.77
C ILE A 19 2.97 6.14 -4.76
N SER A 20 2.18 5.39 -4.00
CA SER A 20 2.68 4.43 -2.99
C SER A 20 1.91 3.12 -3.07
N CYS A 21 2.51 2.02 -2.58
CA CYS A 21 1.74 0.80 -2.37
C CYS A 21 0.70 1.07 -1.29
N LYS A 22 -0.51 0.56 -1.50
CA LYS A 22 -1.62 0.66 -0.56
C LYS A 22 -1.88 -0.69 0.08
N ASN A 23 -2.06 -0.71 1.39
CA ASN A 23 -2.53 -1.91 2.08
C ASN A 23 -4.05 -2.11 1.89
N MET A 24 -4.59 -3.12 2.56
CA MET A 24 -6.02 -3.45 2.48
C MET A 24 -6.95 -2.38 3.08
N GLN A 25 -6.42 -1.46 3.90
CA GLN A 25 -7.15 -0.33 4.48
C GLN A 25 -6.99 0.97 3.64
N GLY A 26 -6.12 0.94 2.61
CA GLY A 26 -5.81 2.11 1.78
C GLY A 26 -4.67 2.98 2.31
N ASP A 27 -4.00 2.57 3.38
CA ASP A 27 -2.84 3.25 3.96
C ASP A 27 -1.58 2.96 3.15
N ASN A 28 -0.60 3.86 3.24
CA ASN A 28 0.69 3.69 2.57
C ASN A 28 1.50 2.58 3.24
N VAL A 29 2.06 1.69 2.44
CA VAL A 29 3.07 0.70 2.86
C VAL A 29 4.23 0.71 1.88
N ASP A 30 5.40 0.28 2.33
CA ASP A 30 6.58 0.20 1.46
C ASP A 30 6.45 -0.94 0.44
N TRP A 31 5.82 -2.04 0.85
CA TRP A 31 5.61 -3.22 0.02
C TRP A 31 4.39 -4.00 0.48
N PHE A 32 3.82 -4.76 -0.45
CA PHE A 32 2.96 -5.90 -0.15
C PHE A 32 3.22 -7.01 -1.17
N VAL A 33 2.78 -8.22 -0.83
CA VAL A 33 2.71 -9.35 -1.76
C VAL A 33 1.30 -9.91 -1.77
N ALA A 34 0.84 -10.34 -2.95
CA ALA A 34 -0.47 -10.94 -3.12
C ALA A 34 -0.37 -12.20 -3.99
N MET A 35 -1.06 -13.26 -3.60
CA MET A 35 -1.14 -14.50 -4.37
C MET A 35 -2.60 -14.85 -4.65
N LYS A 36 -2.98 -14.76 -5.93
CA LYS A 36 -4.31 -15.08 -6.43
C LYS A 36 -4.59 -16.58 -6.29
N LEU A 37 -5.78 -16.93 -5.81
CA LEU A 37 -6.22 -18.32 -5.74
C LEU A 37 -6.60 -18.85 -7.13
N PRO A 38 -6.35 -20.14 -7.44
CA PRO A 38 -6.82 -20.77 -8.66
C PRO A 38 -8.35 -20.75 -8.78
N ALA A 39 -8.87 -20.51 -9.99
CA ALA A 39 -10.31 -20.42 -10.21
C ALA A 39 -11.08 -21.72 -9.93
N ALA A 40 -10.42 -22.87 -10.05
CA ALA A 40 -11.02 -24.18 -9.82
C ALA A 40 -11.33 -24.46 -8.33
N THR A 41 -10.60 -23.83 -7.41
CA THR A 41 -10.71 -24.08 -5.96
C THR A 41 -11.29 -22.89 -5.20
N ASP A 42 -11.35 -21.72 -5.82
CA ASP A 42 -11.86 -20.49 -5.22
C ASP A 42 -13.38 -20.32 -5.44
N LYS A 43 -14.12 -20.11 -4.35
CA LYS A 43 -15.56 -19.78 -4.39
C LYS A 43 -15.86 -18.50 -5.18
N ARG A 44 -14.91 -17.56 -5.25
CA ARG A 44 -15.00 -16.33 -6.06
C ARG A 44 -14.41 -16.50 -7.47
N LYS A 45 -14.25 -17.73 -7.96
CA LYS A 45 -13.81 -18.05 -9.34
C LYS A 45 -12.44 -17.43 -9.69
N GLY A 46 -11.52 -17.44 -8.73
CA GLY A 46 -10.15 -16.96 -8.86
C GLY A 46 -10.01 -15.48 -8.56
N LEU A 47 -11.00 -14.84 -7.93
CA LEU A 47 -10.90 -13.44 -7.51
C LEU A 47 -10.40 -13.30 -6.07
N SER A 48 -10.38 -14.38 -5.29
CA SER A 48 -9.76 -14.38 -3.96
C SER A 48 -8.23 -14.36 -4.07
N PHE A 49 -7.56 -13.76 -3.09
CA PHE A 49 -6.11 -13.78 -2.98
C PHE A 49 -5.67 -13.74 -1.51
N VAL A 50 -4.55 -14.39 -1.18
CA VAL A 50 -3.85 -14.15 0.09
C VAL A 50 -2.93 -12.94 -0.05
N TYR A 51 -2.72 -12.25 1.06
CA TYR A 51 -2.03 -10.97 1.15
C TYR A 51 -1.03 -10.99 2.31
N ALA A 52 0.08 -10.26 2.16
CA ALA A 52 0.97 -9.94 3.27
C ALA A 52 1.69 -8.59 3.02
N ASP A 53 1.91 -7.84 4.08
CA ASP A 53 2.75 -6.63 4.13
C ASP A 53 3.54 -6.60 5.46
N SER A 54 4.18 -5.46 5.76
CA SER A 54 4.95 -5.27 7.00
C SER A 54 4.10 -5.23 8.28
N SER A 55 2.78 -5.03 8.17
CA SER A 55 1.85 -4.95 9.29
C SER A 55 1.17 -6.29 9.60
N THR A 56 1.13 -7.21 8.65
CA THR A 56 0.53 -8.54 8.81
C THR A 56 1.46 -9.56 9.44
N GLU A 57 0.95 -10.39 10.34
CA GLU A 57 1.64 -11.59 10.82
C GLU A 57 1.49 -12.76 9.84
N GLY A 58 2.16 -12.65 8.69
CA GLY A 58 2.14 -13.64 7.61
C GLY A 58 0.97 -13.48 6.64
N TRP A 59 0.59 -14.57 5.97
CA TRP A 59 -0.45 -14.55 4.94
C TRP A 59 -1.84 -14.43 5.56
N VAL A 60 -2.57 -13.39 5.18
CA VAL A 60 -3.99 -13.20 5.51
C VAL A 60 -4.85 -13.35 4.26
N MET A 61 -6.05 -13.91 4.39
CA MET A 61 -7.00 -13.90 3.28
C MET A 61 -7.56 -12.49 3.09
N SER A 62 -7.51 -11.98 1.86
CA SER A 62 -8.17 -10.73 1.52
C SER A 62 -9.70 -10.82 1.69
N GLU A 63 -10.27 -9.83 2.37
CA GLU A 63 -11.72 -9.66 2.47
C GLU A 63 -12.34 -9.28 1.11
N ASP A 64 -11.65 -8.42 0.36
CA ASP A 64 -12.05 -7.94 -0.96
C ASP A 64 -11.55 -8.85 -2.09
N PRO A 65 -12.29 -8.95 -3.21
CA PRO A 65 -11.79 -9.61 -4.41
C PRO A 65 -10.71 -8.76 -5.11
N ILE A 66 -9.83 -9.40 -5.88
CA ILE A 66 -8.72 -8.75 -6.59
C ILE A 66 -9.15 -7.66 -7.59
N ASN A 67 -10.40 -7.71 -8.07
CA ASN A 67 -10.98 -6.71 -8.97
C ASN A 67 -11.71 -5.57 -8.25
N SER A 68 -11.72 -5.55 -6.91
CA SER A 68 -12.25 -4.44 -6.13
C SER A 68 -11.28 -3.26 -6.15
N THR A 69 -11.80 -2.04 -6.30
CA THR A 69 -11.03 -0.80 -6.17
C THR A 69 -10.61 -0.51 -4.73
N HIS A 70 -11.15 -1.23 -3.74
CA HIS A 70 -10.78 -1.12 -2.32
C HIS A 70 -9.71 -2.13 -1.90
N SER A 71 -9.46 -3.18 -2.69
CA SER A 71 -8.36 -4.11 -2.43
C SER A 71 -7.01 -3.37 -2.45
N ALA A 72 -5.99 -3.88 -1.75
CA ALA A 72 -4.63 -3.33 -1.78
C ALA A 72 -4.12 -3.05 -3.21
N ILE A 73 -4.35 -4.00 -4.13
CA ILE A 73 -4.00 -3.88 -5.54
C ILE A 73 -4.82 -2.78 -6.23
N GLY A 74 -6.13 -2.79 -6.04
CA GLY A 74 -7.05 -1.82 -6.63
C GLY A 74 -6.76 -0.39 -6.15
N ALA A 75 -6.57 -0.19 -4.85
CA ALA A 75 -6.23 1.09 -4.24
C ALA A 75 -4.87 1.60 -4.73
N THR A 76 -3.88 0.71 -4.90
CA THR A 76 -2.57 1.06 -5.46
C THR A 76 -2.70 1.56 -6.90
N VAL A 77 -3.30 0.75 -7.77
CA VAL A 77 -3.42 1.04 -9.21
C VAL A 77 -4.34 2.23 -9.49
N LYS A 78 -5.35 2.46 -8.64
CA LYS A 78 -6.26 3.61 -8.74
C LYS A 78 -5.53 4.95 -8.68
N GLN A 79 -4.42 5.06 -7.94
CA GLN A 79 -3.63 6.30 -7.90
C GLN A 79 -3.12 6.68 -9.29
N ILE A 80 -2.63 5.71 -10.07
CA ILE A 80 -2.08 5.93 -11.41
C ILE A 80 -3.16 6.51 -12.34
N TYR A 81 -4.32 5.84 -12.40
CA TYR A 81 -5.40 6.24 -13.32
C TYR A 81 -6.18 7.49 -12.90
N ILE A 82 -6.07 7.92 -11.63
CA ILE A 82 -6.62 9.21 -11.20
C ILE A 82 -5.63 10.33 -11.49
N GLU A 83 -4.34 10.10 -11.25
CA GLU A 83 -3.31 11.10 -11.56
C GLU A 83 -3.27 11.43 -13.06
N ASP A 84 -3.46 10.44 -13.93
CA ASP A 84 -3.52 10.64 -15.39
C ASP A 84 -4.67 11.56 -15.84
N LYS A 85 -5.69 11.79 -15.01
CA LYS A 85 -6.82 12.68 -15.34
C LYS A 85 -6.62 14.13 -14.92
N VAL A 86 -5.56 14.43 -14.16
CA VAL A 86 -5.30 15.75 -13.60
C VAL A 86 -4.17 16.49 -14.36
N THR A 87 -3.54 15.83 -15.32
CA THR A 87 -2.62 16.41 -16.32
C THR A 87 -3.27 16.49 -17.69
#